data_AF-A0A8J7JQ23-F1
#
_entry.id   AF-A0A8J7JQ23-F1
#
_cell.length_a   1.000
_cell.length_b   1.000
_cell.length_c   1.000
_cell.angle_alpha   90.00
_cell.angle_beta   90.00
_cell.angle_gamma   90.00
#
_symmetry.space_group_name_H-M   'P 1'
#
loop_
_entity.id
_entity.type
_entity.pdbx_description
1 polymer ?
#
loop_
_entity_poly.entity_id
_entity_poly.type
_entity_poly.pdbx_seq_one_letter_code
_entity_poly.pdbx_strand_id
1 'polypeptide(L)'
;MKTPETPTKPLLEPGEVIYAPGWDYCYQVVSGPFCRINFVQWQGRLASTPSDPQLYISYLIRALGSKNVSRVIIKSTNFQAGFR
;
A
#
# COMPACT_ATOMS: atom_id res chain seq x y z
N MET A 1 21.92 -25.33 -8.17
CA MET A 1 21.10 -25.10 -6.97
C MET A 1 19.96 -24.18 -7.37
N LYS A 2 18.70 -24.64 -7.31
CA LYS A 2 17.52 -23.80 -7.55
C LYS A 2 17.29 -23.00 -6.26
N THR A 3 17.44 -21.68 -6.32
CA THR A 3 17.08 -20.79 -5.21
C THR A 3 15.62 -21.06 -4.85
N PRO A 4 15.26 -21.25 -3.57
CA PRO A 4 13.85 -21.38 -3.20
C PRO A 4 13.17 -20.07 -3.60
N GLU A 5 12.25 -20.16 -4.56
CA GLU A 5 11.37 -19.06 -4.92
C GLU A 5 10.51 -18.80 -3.69
N THR A 6 10.93 -17.85 -2.85
CA THR A 6 10.12 -17.34 -1.75
C THR A 6 8.77 -16.98 -2.37
N PRO A 7 7.64 -17.53 -1.89
CA PRO A 7 6.34 -17.26 -2.48
C PRO A 7 6.11 -15.75 -2.39
N THR A 8 6.32 -15.06 -3.51
CA THR A 8 6.01 -13.65 -3.69
C THR A 8 4.51 -13.55 -3.51
N LYS A 9 4.03 -13.15 -2.33
CA LYS A 9 2.64 -12.72 -2.22
C LYS A 9 2.47 -11.59 -3.24
N PRO A 10 1.61 -11.75 -4.26
CA PRO A 10 1.44 -10.72 -5.26
C PRO A 10 0.93 -9.46 -4.57
N LEU A 11 1.39 -8.31 -5.06
CA LEU A 11 0.81 -7.03 -4.68
C LEU A 11 -0.67 -7.05 -5.08
N LEU A 12 -1.51 -6.39 -4.29
CA LEU A 12 -2.92 -6.29 -4.64
C LEU A 12 -3.08 -5.49 -5.93
N GLU A 13 -3.92 -5.98 -6.83
CA GLU A 13 -4.17 -5.34 -8.12
C GLU A 13 -5.47 -4.51 -8.08
N PRO A 14 -5.55 -3.37 -8.81
CA PRO A 14 -6.79 -2.63 -8.96
C PRO A 14 -7.93 -3.53 -9.48
N GLY A 15 -9.07 -3.50 -8.80
CA GLY A 15 -10.23 -4.32 -9.10
C GLY A 15 -10.35 -5.58 -8.26
N GLU A 16 -9.27 -6.02 -7.62
CA GLU A 16 -9.28 -7.18 -6.71
C GLU A 16 -10.24 -6.95 -5.53
N VAL A 17 -10.96 -7.99 -5.14
CA VAL A 17 -11.87 -7.95 -3.99
C VAL A 17 -11.23 -8.69 -2.83
N ILE A 18 -11.05 -7.99 -1.72
CA ILE A 18 -10.40 -8.48 -0.52
C ILE A 18 -11.39 -8.49 0.66
N TYR A 19 -11.20 -9.44 1.55
CA TYR A 19 -11.92 -9.57 2.81
C TYR A 19 -10.94 -10.04 3.90
N ALA A 20 -11.08 -9.50 5.11
CA ALA A 20 -10.24 -9.88 6.24
C ALA A 20 -11.13 -10.15 7.47
N PRO A 21 -10.70 -11.05 8.37
CA PRO A 21 -11.41 -11.26 9.64
C PRO A 21 -11.57 -9.96 10.41
N GLY A 22 -12.79 -9.69 10.88
CA GLY A 22 -13.13 -8.46 11.61
C GLY A 22 -13.52 -7.29 10.71
N TRP A 23 -13.63 -7.47 9.40
CA TRP A 23 -14.23 -6.49 8.50
C TRP A 23 -15.70 -6.78 8.29
N ASP A 24 -16.52 -5.73 8.26
CA ASP A 24 -17.97 -5.83 8.06
C ASP A 24 -18.36 -6.08 6.59
N TYR A 25 -17.47 -5.75 5.66
CA TYR A 25 -17.73 -5.78 4.22
C TYR A 25 -16.56 -6.36 3.43
N CYS A 26 -16.85 -6.83 2.22
CA CYS A 26 -15.83 -7.02 1.19
C CYS A 26 -15.46 -5.65 0.59
N TYR A 27 -14.17 -5.47 0.34
CA TYR A 27 -13.65 -4.23 -0.23
C TYR A 27 -12.99 -4.51 -1.58
N GLN A 28 -13.20 -3.61 -2.53
CA GLN A 28 -12.50 -3.59 -3.79
C GLN A 28 -11.29 -2.67 -3.71
N VAL A 29 -10.15 -3.13 -4.21
CA VAL A 29 -8.94 -2.33 -4.40
C VAL A 29 -9.17 -1.38 -5.56
N VAL A 30 -8.95 -0.08 -5.35
CA VAL A 30 -9.18 0.95 -6.37
C VAL A 30 -7.91 1.67 -6.83
N SER A 31 -6.78 1.41 -6.19
CA SER A 31 -5.47 1.95 -6.58
C SER A 31 -4.43 0.84 -6.71
N GLY A 32 -3.35 1.13 -7.45
CA GLY A 32 -2.11 0.38 -7.29
C GLY A 32 -1.45 0.65 -5.93
N PRO A 33 -0.35 -0.05 -5.60
CA PRO A 33 0.43 0.18 -4.39
C PRO A 33 1.04 1.58 -4.39
N PHE A 34 0.96 2.29 -3.28
CA PHE A 34 1.61 3.59 -3.12
C PHE A 34 2.17 3.79 -1.71
N CYS A 35 3.05 4.78 -1.58
CA CYS A 35 3.55 5.27 -0.30
C CYS A 35 3.24 6.77 -0.23
N ARG A 36 2.78 7.24 0.93
CA ARG A 36 2.64 8.68 1.16
C ARG A 36 4.00 9.34 1.31
N ILE A 37 4.12 10.54 0.76
CA ILE A 37 5.30 11.39 0.91
C ILE A 37 4.88 12.63 1.70
N ASN A 38 5.56 12.91 2.80
CA ASN A 38 5.46 14.18 3.50
C ASN A 38 6.50 15.14 2.93
N PHE A 39 6.07 16.36 2.65
CA PHE A 39 6.96 17.46 2.28
C PHE A 39 7.13 18.38 3.48
N VAL A 40 8.38 18.71 3.80
CA VAL A 40 8.71 19.66 4.87
C VAL A 40 9.69 20.68 4.34
N GLN A 41 9.49 21.95 4.71
CA GLN A 41 10.43 23.01 4.38
C GLN A 41 11.47 23.09 5.50
N TRP A 42 12.74 22.86 5.16
CA TRP A 42 13.86 22.88 6.11
C TRP A 42 14.96 23.80 5.58
N GLN A 43 15.34 24.83 6.35
CA GLN A 43 16.38 25.81 5.98
C GLN A 43 16.20 26.40 4.57
N GLY A 44 14.94 26.70 4.20
CA GLY A 44 14.61 27.26 2.88
C GLY A 44 14.61 26.25 1.73
N ARG A 45 14.85 24.96 1.98
CA ARG A 45 14.78 23.88 0.97
C ARG A 45 13.57 22.99 1.22
N LEU A 46 12.96 22.49 0.14
CA LEU A 46 11.90 21.48 0.22
C LEU A 46 12.54 20.10 0.37
N ALA A 47 12.26 19.41 1.47
CA ALA A 47 12.65 18.03 1.72
C ALA A 47 11.42 17.12 1.66
N SER A 48 11.61 15.87 1.24
CA SER A 48 10.56 14.86 1.19
C SER A 48 10.95 13.63 2.00
N THR A 49 9.99 13.03 2.71
CA THR A 49 10.19 11.81 3.50
C THR A 49 9.01 10.86 3.31
N PRO A 50 9.21 9.53 3.28
CA PRO A 50 8.11 8.58 3.33
C PRO A 50 7.32 8.75 4.63
N SER A 51 5.99 8.82 4.54
CA SER A 51 5.10 8.89 5.71
C SER A 51 4.75 7.50 6.25
N ASP A 52 4.71 6.50 5.38
CA ASP A 52 4.36 5.14 5.77
C ASP A 52 5.63 4.42 6.30
N PRO A 53 5.51 3.54 7.32
CA PRO A 53 6.67 2.85 7.86
C PRO A 53 7.37 1.98 6.81
N GLN A 54 8.68 1.73 6.99
CA GLN A 54 9.41 0.81 6.12
C GLN A 54 8.71 -0.55 6.09
N LEU A 55 8.62 -1.16 4.89
CA LEU A 55 7.93 -2.43 4.66
C LEU A 55 6.39 -2.34 4.78
N TYR A 56 5.79 -1.15 4.67
CA TYR A 56 4.35 -0.99 4.57
C TYR A 56 3.96 -0.34 3.24
N ILE A 57 2.86 -0.80 2.67
CA ILE A 57 2.30 -0.29 1.43
C ILE A 57 0.87 0.18 1.70
N SER A 58 0.54 1.36 1.20
CA SER A 58 -0.83 1.88 1.23
C SER A 58 -1.59 1.45 -0.03
N TYR A 59 -2.87 1.13 0.17
CA TYR A 59 -3.84 0.94 -0.91
C TYR A 59 -5.09 1.77 -0.61
N LEU A 60 -5.75 2.23 -1.68
CA LEU A 60 -7.10 2.75 -1.60
C LEU A 60 -8.07 1.60 -1.85
N ILE A 61 -9.06 1.49 -0.98
CA ILE A 61 -10.09 0.47 -1.02
C ILE A 61 -11.47 1.10 -0.89
N ARG A 62 -12.47 0.42 -1.41
CA ARG A 62 -13.87 0.85 -1.38
C ARG A 62 -14.72 -0.35 -0.95
N ALA A 63 -15.63 -0.19 0.00
CA ALA A 63 -16.61 -1.25 0.28
C ALA A 63 -17.47 -1.49 -0.97
N LEU A 64 -17.81 -2.74 -1.29
CA LEU A 64 -18.66 -3.04 -2.45
C LEU A 64 -20.01 -2.31 -2.33
N GLY A 65 -20.41 -1.61 -3.40
CA GLY A 65 -21.62 -0.78 -3.43
C GLY A 65 -21.48 0.60 -2.77
N SER A 66 -20.32 0.91 -2.16
CA SER A 66 -20.04 2.24 -1.60
C SER A 66 -19.29 3.14 -2.59
N LYS A 67 -19.48 4.45 -2.45
CA LYS A 67 -18.64 5.47 -3.11
C LYS A 67 -17.49 5.95 -2.22
N ASN A 68 -17.50 5.60 -0.93
CA ASN A 68 -16.50 6.04 0.01
C ASN A 68 -15.22 5.22 -0.16
N VAL A 69 -14.11 5.92 -0.34
CA VAL A 69 -12.78 5.34 -0.44
C VAL A 69 -12.08 5.49 0.90
N SER A 70 -11.53 4.39 1.39
CA SER A 70 -10.74 4.30 2.60
C SER A 70 -9.32 3.86 2.27
N ARG A 71 -8.38 4.18 3.14
CA ARG A 71 -6.99 3.73 3.02
C ARG A 71 -6.77 2.52 3.92
N VAL A 72 -6.17 1.48 3.36
CA VAL A 72 -5.61 0.36 4.14
C VAL A 72 -4.10 0.36 4.00
N ILE A 73 -3.40 0.01 5.07
CA ILE A 73 -1.95 -0.13 5.09
C ILE A 73 -1.64 -1.60 5.35
N ILE A 74 -0.90 -2.22 4.44
CA ILE A 74 -0.55 -3.63 4.51
C ILE A 74 0.95 -3.74 4.72
N LYS A 75 1.36 -4.57 5.68
CA LYS A 75 2.77 -4.92 5.88
C LYS A 75 3.23 -5.78 4.69
N SER A 76 4.12 -5.24 3.87
CA SER A 76 4.79 -5.94 2.79
C SER A 76 6.20 -6.33 3.23
N THR A 77 6.47 -7.62 3.33
CA THR A 77 7.82 -8.12 3.61
C THR A 77 8.82 -7.85 2.48
N ASN A 78 8.37 -7.31 1.34
CA ASN A 78 9.12 -7.24 0.09
C ASN A 78 9.18 -5.83 -0.55
N PHE A 79 8.66 -4.78 0.10
CA PHE A 79 8.70 -3.43 -0.49
C PHE A 79 10.05 -2.76 -0.26
N GLN A 80 10.91 -2.77 -1.29
CA GLN A 80 12.00 -1.81 -1.39
C GLN A 80 11.48 -0.58 -2.12
N ALA A 81 11.37 0.54 -1.41
CA ALA A 81 11.12 1.83 -2.03
C ALA A 81 12.31 2.16 -2.94
N GLY A 82 12.19 1.89 -4.23
CA GLY A 82 13.17 2.26 -5.24
C GLY A 82 13.12 3.77 -5.45
N PHE A 83 13.80 4.53 -4.60
CA PHE A 83 14.17 5.90 -4.94
C PHE A 83 15.40 5.80 -5.87
N ARG A 84 15.16 5.91 -7.17
CA ARG A 84 16.22 6.18 -8.16
C ARG A 84 16.46 7.67 -8.24
#